data_AF-A0A7W9EUV8-F1
#
_entry.id   AF-A0A7W9EUV8-F1
#
_cell.length_a   1.000
_cell.length_b   1.000
_cell.length_c   1.000
_cell.angle_alpha   90.00
_cell.angle_beta   90.00
_cell.angle_gamma   90.00
#
_symmetry.space_group_name_H-M   'P 1'
#
loop_
_entity.id
_entity.type
_entity.pdbx_description
1 polymer ?
#
loop_
_entity_poly.entity_id
_entity_poly.type
_entity_poly.pdbx_seq_one_letter_code
_entity_poly.pdbx_strand_id
1 'polypeptide(L)' 'MADLYLKALESERKKLWAECRLKGLAKGTPERLRIEELDRLLAEHKAKRAS' A
#
# COMPACT_ATOMS: atom_id res chain seq x y z
N MET A 1 -17.36 9.85 -0.93
CA MET A 1 -15.98 10.16 -0.45
C MET A 1 -15.10 8.93 -0.17
N ALA A 2 -15.53 7.68 -0.41
CA ALA A 2 -14.69 6.48 -0.25
C ALA A 2 -13.47 6.42 -1.20
N ASP A 3 -13.55 7.14 -2.32
CA ASP A 3 -12.54 7.13 -3.38
C ASP A 3 -11.24 7.84 -2.99
N LEU A 4 -11.30 8.86 -2.11
CA LEU A 4 -10.11 9.58 -1.64
C LEU A 4 -9.24 8.73 -0.72
N TYR A 5 -9.88 7.91 0.13
CA TYR A 5 -9.16 6.99 1.02
C TYR A 5 -8.44 5.90 0.22
N LEU A 6 -9.13 5.28 -0.74
CA LEU A 6 -8.53 4.28 -1.61
C LEU A 6 -7.36 4.85 -2.41
N LYS A 7 -7.56 6.04 -3.02
CA LYS A 7 -6.51 6.74 -3.76
C LYS A 7 -5.31 7.09 -2.86
N ALA A 8 -5.54 7.43 -1.60
CA ALA A 8 -4.46 7.69 -0.65
C ALA A 8 -3.64 6.42 -0.38
N LEU A 9 -4.28 5.28 -0.10
CA LEU A 9 -3.60 4.01 0.13
C LEU A 9 -2.79 3.55 -1.10
N GLU A 10 -3.38 3.66 -2.30
CA GLU A 10 -2.69 3.32 -3.55
C GLU A 10 -1.51 4.25 -3.83
N SER A 11 -1.65 5.54 -3.54
CA SER A 11 -0.59 6.53 -3.71
C SER A 11 0.58 6.29 -2.75
N GLU A 12 0.28 6.04 -1.47
CA GLU A 12 1.27 5.69 -0.45
C GLU A 12 2.03 4.42 -0.83
N ARG A 13 1.31 3.38 -1.25
CA ARG A 13 1.89 2.11 -1.70
C ARG A 13 2.87 2.31 -2.87
N LYS A 14 2.47 3.07 -3.89
CA LYS A 14 3.31 3.36 -5.06
C LYS A 14 4.58 4.12 -4.68
N LYS A 15 4.48 5.13 -3.80
CA LYS A 15 5.63 5.89 -3.31
C LYS A 15 6.63 5.01 -2.58
N LEU A 16 6.16 4.18 -1.65
CA LEU A 16 7.01 3.26 -0.89
C LEU A 16 7.68 2.23 -1.80
N TRP A 17 6.98 1.72 -2.81
CA TRP A 17 7.59 0.84 -3.81
C TRP A 17 8.71 1.52 -4.60
N ALA A 18 8.50 2.76 -5.03
CA ALA A 18 9.52 3.55 -5.72
C ALA A 18 10.72 3.81 -4.82
N GLU A 19 10.50 4.16 -3.56
CA GLU A 19 11.55 4.39 -2.57
C GLU A 19 12.34 3.10 -2.27
N CYS A 20 11.66 1.98 -2.04
CA CYS A 20 12.30 0.68 -1.84
C CYS A 20 13.17 0.29 -3.03
N ARG A 21 12.70 0.55 -4.26
CA ARG A 21 13.46 0.25 -5.49
C ARG A 21 14.65 1.18 -5.66
N LEU A 22 14.48 2.47 -5.39
CA LEU A 22 15.53 3.47 -5.52
C LEU A 22 16.66 3.23 -4.51
N LYS A 23 16.31 2.91 -3.27
CA LYS A 23 17.25 2.71 -2.17
C LYS A 23 17.76 1.27 -2.04
N GLY A 24 17.22 0.33 -2.82
CA GLY A 24 17.56 -1.09 -2.73
C GLY A 24 17.19 -1.72 -1.38
N LEU A 25 16.08 -1.30 -0.78
CA LEU A 25 15.69 -1.74 0.57
C LEU A 25 15.41 -3.25 0.60
N ALA A 26 16.03 -3.90 1.58
CA ALA A 26 15.87 -5.32 1.85
C ALA A 26 14.44 -5.65 2.33
N LYS A 27 14.09 -6.93 2.32
CA LYS A 27 12.84 -7.40 2.94
C LYS A 27 12.90 -7.18 4.46
N GLY A 28 11.76 -6.84 5.07
CA GLY A 28 11.67 -6.62 6.51
C GLY A 28 12.00 -5.20 6.98
N THR A 29 12.35 -4.27 6.09
CA THR A 29 12.43 -2.85 6.47
C THR A 29 11.02 -2.29 6.74
N PRO A 30 10.90 -1.22 7.55
CA PRO A 30 9.61 -0.61 7.85
C PRO A 30 8.79 -0.25 6.60
N GLU A 31 9.44 0.18 5.53
CA GLU A 31 8.80 0.52 4.25
C GLU A 31 8.17 -0.71 3.58
N ARG A 32 8.87 -1.85 3.61
CA ARG A 32 8.35 -3.12 3.06
C ARG A 32 7.20 -3.65 3.89
N LEU A 33 7.32 -3.61 5.22
CA LEU A 33 6.23 -3.98 6.13
C LEU A 33 5.00 -3.09 5.93
N ARG A 34 5.21 -1.79 5.71
CA ARG A 34 4.13 -0.85 5.41
C ARG A 34 3.46 -1.15 4.08
N ILE A 35 4.21 -1.54 3.05
CA ILE A 35 3.63 -2.00 1.77
C ILE A 35 2.73 -3.22 1.97
N GLU A 36 3.16 -4.21 2.76
CA GLU A 36 2.35 -5.40 3.07
C GLU A 36 1.07 -5.07 3.82
N GLU A 37 1.12 -4.09 4.73
CA GLU A 37 -0.07 -3.56 5.41
C GLU A 37 -1.02 -2.88 4.42
N LEU A 38 -0.50 -2.02 3.54
CA LEU A 38 -1.30 -1.35 2.50
C LEU A 38 -1.95 -2.35 1.55
N ASP A 39 -1.24 -3.42 1.17
CA ASP A 39 -1.79 -4.51 0.36
C ASP A 39 -3.00 -5.18 1.02
N ARG A 40 -2.93 -5.42 2.34
CA ARG A 40 -4.07 -5.96 3.13
C ARG A 40 -5.25 -5.00 3.17
N LEU A 41 -5.00 -3.72 3.49
CA LEU A 41 -6.06 -2.70 3.56
C LEU A 41 -6.77 -2.51 2.20
N LEU A 42 -6.02 -2.52 1.10
CA LEU A 42 -6.57 -2.44 -0.26
C LEU A 42 -7.43 -3.68 -0.58
N ALA A 43 -6.98 -4.87 -0.21
CA ALA A 43 -7.73 -6.11 -0.41
C ALA A 43 -9.04 -6.12 0.41
N GLU A 44 -9.01 -5.74 1.68
CA GLU A 44 -10.20 -5.63 2.53
C GLU A 44 -11.21 -4.63 1.98
N HIS A 45 -10.75 -3.46 1.55
CA HIS A 45 -11.63 -2.45 0.98
C HIS A 45 -12.26 -2.93 -0.33
N LYS A 46 -11.49 -3.67 -1.17
CA LYS A 46 -12.03 -4.27 -2.40
C LYS A 46 -13.07 -5.36 -2.08
N ALA A 47 -12.82 -6.20 -1.07
CA ALA A 47 -13.75 -7.23 -0.64
C ALA A 47 -15.06 -6.62 -0.11
N LYS A 48 -14.98 -5.58 0.74
CA LYS A 48 -16.15 -4.84 1.23
C LYS A 48 -16.96 -4.14 0.14
N ARG A 49 -16.35 -3.81 -1.00
CA ARG A 49 -17.07 -3.24 -2.17
C ARG A 49 -17.72 -4.31 -3.04
N ALA A 50 -17.32 -5.58 -2.92
CA ALA A 50 -17.85 -6.69 -3.71
C ALA A 50 -18.99 -7.45 -3.00
N SER A 51 -19.18 -7.22 -1.69
CA SER A 51 -20.31 -7.66 -0.88
C SER A 51 -21.44 -6.66 -0.89
#